data_AF-A0A1H8DDH9-F1
#
_entry.id   AF-A0A1H8DDH9-F1
#
_cell.length_a   1.000
_cell.length_b   1.000
_cell.length_c   1.000
_cell.angle_alpha   90.00
_cell.angle_beta   90.00
_cell.angle_gamma   90.00
#
_symmetry.space_group_name_H-M   'P 1'
#
loop_
_entity.id
_entity.type
_entity.pdbx_description
1 polymer ?
#
loop_
_entity_poly.entity_id
_entity_poly.type
_entity_poly.pdbx_seq_one_letter_code
_entity_poly.pdbx_strand_id
1 'polypeptide(L)'
;MKYTVTGRFAEFGVGQQLRLAAQQIDARRHALEIIDKAKGSVSAIALLYFKQGEEVDLAVKPEDLPRHLATNLTPSSKVPAEQKQQRTAARKPEVASANDAAVDDLDALEARLDGAEKAYAEALQKQGLPDDRDLTDEERGHVVSEADELAAAKAAYDEAVGA
;
A
#
# COMPACT_ATOMS: atom_id res chain seq x y z
N MET A 1 -5.89 -15.13 17.29
CA MET A 1 -4.85 -14.24 17.85
C MET A 1 -4.49 -13.21 16.80
N LYS A 2 -4.44 -11.93 17.17
CA LYS A 2 -4.16 -10.84 16.24
C LYS A 2 -2.66 -10.65 16.05
N TYR A 3 -2.24 -10.67 14.80
CA TYR A 3 -0.87 -10.39 14.37
C TYR A 3 -0.85 -9.14 13.52
N THR A 4 0.26 -8.42 13.58
CA THR A 4 0.57 -7.29 12.72
C THR A 4 1.77 -7.66 11.86
N VAL A 5 1.70 -7.37 10.57
CA VAL A 5 2.85 -7.53 9.68
C VAL A 5 3.87 -6.46 10.03
N THR A 6 5.03 -6.88 10.52
CA THR A 6 6.16 -6.00 10.86
C THR A 6 7.29 -6.10 9.85
N GLY A 7 7.38 -7.21 9.11
CA GLY A 7 8.29 -7.35 7.97
C GLY A 7 7.78 -6.65 6.71
N ARG A 8 8.52 -6.78 5.60
CA ARG A 8 8.18 -6.13 4.31
C ARG A 8 6.82 -6.61 3.78
N PHE A 9 6.58 -7.92 3.86
CA PHE A 9 5.28 -8.55 3.58
C PHE A 9 5.14 -9.86 4.37
N ALA A 10 3.90 -10.29 4.57
CA ALA A 10 3.58 -11.63 5.04
C ALA A 10 2.81 -12.41 3.96
N GLU A 11 3.27 -13.63 3.69
CA GLU A 11 2.70 -14.50 2.65
C GLU A 11 1.88 -15.63 3.26
N PHE A 12 0.66 -15.83 2.78
CA PHE A 12 -0.18 -16.96 3.17
C PHE A 12 -0.51 -17.82 1.96
N GLY A 13 -0.11 -19.08 2.01
CA GLY A 13 -0.31 -20.04 0.93
C GLY A 13 -1.74 -20.57 0.85
N VAL A 14 -2.03 -21.24 -0.27
CA VAL A 14 -3.32 -21.89 -0.53
C VAL A 14 -3.70 -22.87 0.58
N GLY A 15 -4.97 -22.86 0.98
CA GLY A 15 -5.54 -23.69 2.03
C GLY A 15 -5.36 -23.14 3.45
N GLN A 16 -4.56 -22.07 3.65
CA GLN A 16 -4.42 -21.46 4.96
C GLN A 16 -5.69 -20.73 5.38
N GLN A 17 -6.13 -20.99 6.61
CA GLN A 17 -7.32 -20.36 7.19
C GLN A 17 -6.93 -19.11 7.98
N LEU A 18 -7.61 -18.01 7.66
CA LEU A 18 -7.37 -16.70 8.21
C LEU A 18 -8.68 -16.09 8.69
N ARG A 19 -8.59 -15.16 9.62
CA ARG A 19 -9.70 -14.29 9.99
C ARG A 19 -9.35 -12.84 9.64
N LEU A 20 -10.14 -12.25 8.76
CA LEU A 20 -9.90 -10.95 8.16
C LEU A 20 -11.07 -9.99 8.41
N ALA A 21 -10.78 -8.69 8.40
CA ALA A 21 -11.83 -7.66 8.42
C ALA A 21 -12.56 -7.60 7.06
N ALA A 22 -13.80 -7.11 7.05
CA ALA A 22 -14.62 -7.03 5.83
C ALA A 22 -13.91 -6.32 4.67
N GLN A 23 -13.25 -5.19 4.95
CA GLN A 23 -12.47 -4.44 3.96
C GLN A 23 -11.32 -5.26 3.34
N GLN A 24 -10.64 -6.10 4.15
CA GLN A 24 -9.56 -6.95 3.67
C GLN A 24 -10.08 -8.12 2.83
N ILE A 25 -11.27 -8.64 3.18
CA ILE A 25 -11.95 -9.69 2.39
C ILE A 25 -12.36 -9.11 1.03
N ASP A 26 -12.96 -7.92 1.00
CA ASP A 26 -13.39 -7.29 -0.24
C ASP A 26 -12.20 -6.98 -1.17
N ALA A 27 -11.10 -6.45 -0.63
CA ALA A 27 -9.87 -6.18 -1.38
C ALA A 27 -9.24 -7.44 -2.01
N ARG A 28 -9.47 -8.62 -1.41
CA ARG A 28 -8.83 -9.89 -1.78
C ARG A 28 -9.83 -10.97 -2.18
N ARG A 29 -11.05 -10.58 -2.56
CA ARG A 29 -12.17 -11.49 -2.82
C ARG A 29 -11.86 -12.53 -3.91
N HIS A 30 -11.00 -12.18 -4.86
CA HIS A 30 -10.57 -13.07 -5.95
C HIS A 30 -9.60 -14.17 -5.50
N ALA A 31 -8.96 -14.01 -4.34
CA ALA A 31 -7.95 -14.92 -3.79
C ALA A 31 -8.40 -15.62 -2.50
N LEU A 32 -9.67 -15.43 -2.11
CA LEU A 32 -10.25 -15.93 -0.87
C LEU A 32 -11.51 -16.76 -1.14
N GLU A 33 -11.63 -17.88 -0.44
CA GLU A 33 -12.89 -18.59 -0.22
C GLU A 33 -13.47 -18.18 1.13
N ILE A 34 -14.72 -17.70 1.14
CA ILE A 34 -15.38 -17.26 2.37
C ILE A 34 -16.01 -18.49 3.05
N ILE A 35 -15.47 -18.89 4.20
CA ILE A 35 -16.00 -19.99 5.01
C ILE A 35 -17.15 -19.48 5.89
N ASP A 36 -16.94 -18.38 6.61
CA ASP A 36 -17.94 -17.76 7.50
C ASP A 36 -17.84 -16.24 7.42
N LYS A 37 -18.80 -15.61 6.73
CA LYS A 37 -18.84 -14.16 6.53
C LYS A 37 -19.09 -13.39 7.83
N ALA A 38 -19.87 -13.94 8.77
CA ALA A 38 -20.20 -13.27 10.02
C ALA A 38 -18.98 -13.21 10.95
N LYS A 39 -18.15 -14.24 10.91
CA LYS A 39 -16.88 -14.28 11.67
C LYS A 39 -15.71 -13.72 10.89
N GLY A 40 -15.83 -13.48 9.59
CA GLY A 40 -14.71 -13.08 8.72
C GLY A 40 -13.70 -14.21 8.52
N SER A 41 -14.11 -15.47 8.65
CA SER A 41 -13.26 -16.64 8.45
C SER A 41 -13.19 -16.98 6.97
N VAL A 42 -11.98 -17.07 6.44
CA VAL A 42 -11.71 -17.29 5.02
C VAL A 42 -10.58 -18.30 4.85
N SER A 43 -10.55 -18.97 3.70
CA SER A 43 -9.40 -19.76 3.25
C SER A 43 -8.75 -19.10 2.05
N ALA A 44 -7.42 -19.12 2.00
CA ALA A 44 -6.69 -18.68 0.82
C ALA A 44 -6.86 -19.70 -0.33
N ILE A 45 -7.36 -19.27 -1.48
CA ILE A 45 -7.40 -20.11 -2.70
C ILE A 45 -6.23 -19.79 -3.66
N ALA A 46 -5.54 -18.68 -3.42
CA ALA A 46 -4.31 -18.28 -4.09
C ALA A 46 -3.32 -17.73 -3.04
N LEU A 47 -2.10 -17.42 -3.46
CA LEU A 47 -1.09 -16.81 -2.58
C LEU A 47 -1.53 -15.40 -2.18
N LEU A 48 -1.58 -15.15 -0.87
CA LEU A 48 -1.99 -13.85 -0.32
C LEU A 48 -0.80 -13.10 0.23
N TYR A 49 -0.74 -11.82 -0.09
CA TYR A 49 0.26 -10.89 0.43
C TYR A 49 -0.40 -9.86 1.34
N PHE A 50 0.19 -9.67 2.51
CA PHE A 50 -0.15 -8.60 3.44
C PHE A 50 1.04 -7.67 3.59
N LYS A 51 0.81 -6.38 3.42
CA LYS A 51 1.83 -5.34 3.54
C LYS A 51 2.11 -5.05 5.02
N GLN A 52 3.27 -4.47 5.28
CA GLN A 52 3.62 -3.97 6.61
C GLN A 52 2.50 -3.09 7.19
N GLY A 53 2.20 -3.28 8.47
CA GLY A 53 1.14 -2.57 9.19
C GLY A 53 -0.24 -3.20 9.07
N GLU A 54 -0.49 -4.12 8.13
CA GLU A 54 -1.76 -4.86 8.09
C GLU A 54 -1.89 -5.82 9.28
N GLU A 55 -3.13 -6.06 9.68
CA GLU A 55 -3.45 -6.98 10.76
C GLU A 55 -4.14 -8.23 10.22
N VAL A 56 -3.76 -9.37 10.76
CA VAL A 56 -4.33 -10.68 10.41
C VAL A 56 -4.62 -11.43 11.70
N ASP A 57 -5.82 -12.01 11.81
CA ASP A 57 -6.16 -12.86 12.94
C ASP A 57 -5.94 -14.33 12.56
N LEU A 58 -5.01 -14.98 13.27
CA LEU A 58 -4.62 -16.37 13.07
C LEU A 58 -5.00 -17.21 14.29
N ALA A 59 -5.49 -18.42 14.05
CA ALA A 59 -5.78 -19.39 15.10
C ALA A 59 -4.52 -20.11 15.65
N VAL A 60 -3.33 -19.60 15.34
CA VAL A 60 -2.04 -20.19 15.69
C VAL A 60 -1.35 -19.32 16.75
N LYS A 61 -0.66 -19.95 17.72
CA LYS A 61 0.12 -19.23 18.73
C LYS A 61 1.46 -18.76 18.14
N PRO A 62 2.12 -17.75 18.73
CA PRO A 62 3.36 -17.21 18.17
C PRO A 62 4.50 -18.23 18.10
N GLU A 63 4.50 -19.19 19.04
CA GLU A 63 5.48 -20.28 19.13
C GLU A 63 5.28 -21.36 18.07
N ASP A 64 4.03 -21.51 17.60
CA ASP A 64 3.63 -22.49 16.59
C ASP A 64 3.61 -21.89 15.17
N LEU A 65 3.99 -20.60 15.03
CA LEU A 65 4.06 -19.96 13.73
C LEU A 65 5.21 -20.56 12.91
N PRO A 66 4.97 -20.89 11.63
CA PRO A 66 6.03 -21.22 10.71
C PRO A 66 7.10 -20.12 10.70
N ARG A 67 8.38 -20.52 10.64
CA ARG A 67 9.52 -19.59 10.76
C ARG A 67 9.43 -18.39 9.82
N HIS A 68 8.98 -18.60 8.59
CA HIS A 68 8.81 -17.54 7.59
C HIS A 68 7.74 -16.51 7.98
N LEU A 69 6.67 -16.94 8.66
CA LEU A 69 5.66 -16.04 9.21
C LEU A 69 6.14 -15.39 10.50
N ALA A 70 6.84 -16.14 11.37
CA ALA A 70 7.34 -15.61 12.64
C ALA A 70 8.34 -14.46 12.46
N THR A 71 9.09 -14.42 11.36
CA THR A 71 9.97 -13.29 11.02
C THR A 71 9.21 -12.03 10.62
N ASN A 72 8.02 -12.19 10.01
CA ASN A 72 7.26 -11.08 9.42
C ASN A 72 6.04 -10.67 10.23
N LEU A 73 5.58 -11.51 11.16
CA LEU A 73 4.40 -11.30 11.99
C LEU A 73 4.79 -11.13 13.44
N THR A 74 4.38 -10.00 14.02
CA THR A 74 4.49 -9.76 15.45
C THR A 74 3.10 -9.78 16.07
N PRO A 75 2.89 -10.46 17.22
CA PRO A 75 1.61 -10.38 17.94
C PRO A 75 1.26 -8.92 18.21
N SER A 76 0.05 -8.47 17.90
CA SER A 76 -0.31 -7.04 17.98
C SER A 76 -0.17 -6.44 19.39
N SER A 77 -0.15 -7.29 20.43
CA SER A 77 0.12 -6.89 21.83
C SER A 77 1.59 -6.55 22.11
N LYS A 78 2.52 -7.02 21.26
CA LYS A 78 3.98 -6.86 21.41
C LYS A 78 4.59 -5.84 20.43
N VAL A 79 3.76 -5.21 19.59
CA VAL A 79 4.20 -4.17 18.66
C VAL A 79 4.57 -2.91 19.46
N PRO A 80 5.80 -2.37 19.33
CA PRO A 80 6.24 -1.15 20.00
C PRO A 80 5.30 0.03 19.76
N ALA A 81 5.14 0.91 20.75
CA ALA A 81 4.20 2.03 20.68
C ALA A 81 4.51 3.02 19.54
N GLU A 82 5.78 3.17 19.16
CA GLU A 82 6.21 3.98 17.99
C GLU A 82 5.67 3.43 16.66
N GLN A 83 5.55 2.11 16.50
CA GLN A 83 4.93 1.50 15.32
C GLN A 83 3.39 1.54 15.36
N LYS A 84 2.78 1.67 16.55
CA LYS A 84 1.33 1.90 16.68
C LYS A 84 0.92 3.29 16.22
N GLN A 85 1.78 4.30 16.33
CA GLN A 85 1.48 5.68 15.90
C GLN A 85 1.45 5.86 14.38
N GLN A 86 2.06 4.95 13.61
CA GLN A 86 1.91 4.90 12.15
C GLN A 86 0.53 4.38 11.69
N ARG A 87 -0.32 3.88 12.61
CA ARG A 87 -1.66 3.38 12.28
C ARG A 87 -2.75 4.44 12.19
N THR A 88 -2.54 5.64 12.72
CA THR A 88 -3.55 6.73 12.71
C THR A 88 -3.16 7.91 11.83
N ALA A 89 -1.92 7.98 11.37
CA ALA A 89 -1.52 8.92 10.36
C ALA A 89 -1.32 8.15 9.06
N ALA A 90 -2.15 8.42 8.06
CA ALA A 90 -1.72 8.27 6.67
C ALA A 90 -0.34 8.95 6.55
N ARG A 91 0.73 8.16 6.54
CA ARG A 91 2.11 8.62 6.37
C ARG A 91 2.68 7.74 5.27
N LYS A 92 2.95 8.31 4.09
CA LYS A 92 4.13 9.14 3.80
C LYS A 92 5.39 8.38 4.29
N PRO A 93 6.18 7.79 3.38
CA PRO A 93 7.25 6.90 3.76
C PRO A 93 8.41 7.72 4.35
N GLU A 94 8.89 7.31 5.51
CA GLU A 94 10.23 7.64 5.98
C GLU A 94 10.99 6.34 6.27
N VAL A 95 12.03 6.21 5.45
CA VAL A 95 13.17 5.31 5.39
C VAL A 95 13.80 4.89 6.72
N ALA A 96 14.28 3.63 6.74
CA ALA A 96 15.56 3.30 7.37
C ALA A 96 16.16 2.02 6.77
N SER A 97 17.07 2.13 5.80
CA SER A 97 18.46 1.68 5.97
C SER A 97 19.29 1.96 4.74
N ALA A 98 20.47 2.52 5.01
CA ALA A 98 21.53 2.81 4.07
C ALA A 98 22.10 1.54 3.43
N ASN A 99 22.14 1.48 2.08
CA ASN A 99 23.29 1.07 1.25
C ASN A 99 22.91 0.69 -0.21
N ASP A 100 22.13 1.50 -0.96
CA ASP A 100 22.05 1.31 -2.43
C ASP A 100 21.64 2.60 -3.17
N ALA A 101 22.54 3.59 -3.18
CA ALA A 101 22.31 4.98 -3.61
C ALA A 101 22.14 5.19 -5.13
N ALA A 102 21.56 4.24 -5.85
CA ALA A 102 21.17 4.44 -7.26
C ALA A 102 19.85 3.76 -7.64
N VAL A 103 19.34 2.83 -6.82
CA VAL A 103 18.10 2.08 -7.10
C VAL A 103 16.92 2.63 -6.30
N ASP A 104 17.16 3.16 -5.10
CA ASP A 104 16.11 3.76 -4.24
C ASP A 104 15.53 5.07 -4.82
N ASP A 105 16.27 5.80 -5.66
CA ASP A 105 15.80 7.06 -6.24
C ASP A 105 14.74 6.83 -7.33
N LEU A 106 14.84 5.74 -8.10
CA LEU A 106 13.85 5.42 -9.14
C LEU A 106 12.48 5.07 -8.54
N ASP A 107 12.45 4.22 -7.51
CA ASP A 107 11.20 3.88 -6.79
C ASP A 107 10.57 5.14 -6.16
N ALA A 108 11.39 6.07 -5.65
CA ALA A 108 10.92 7.35 -5.09
C ALA A 108 10.40 8.30 -6.18
N LEU A 109 11.03 8.33 -7.35
CA LEU A 109 10.61 9.13 -8.50
C LEU A 109 9.33 8.57 -9.14
N GLU A 110 9.20 7.25 -9.25
CA GLU A 110 7.99 6.58 -9.71
C GLU A 110 6.81 6.86 -8.76
N ALA A 111 7.02 6.74 -7.45
CA ALA A 111 6.00 7.07 -6.46
C ALA A 111 5.60 8.57 -6.49
N ARG A 112 6.55 9.46 -6.78
CA ARG A 112 6.28 10.90 -6.95
C ARG A 112 5.48 11.16 -8.23
N LEU A 113 5.80 10.45 -9.32
CA LEU A 113 5.10 10.53 -10.59
C LEU A 113 3.64 10.06 -10.45
N ASP A 114 3.42 8.88 -9.88
CA ASP A 114 2.08 8.34 -9.60
C ASP A 114 1.25 9.28 -8.72
N GLY A 115 1.88 9.87 -7.70
CA GLY A 115 1.26 10.85 -6.82
C GLY A 115 0.81 12.11 -7.56
N ALA A 116 1.66 12.63 -8.44
CA ALA A 116 1.36 13.82 -9.23
C ALA A 116 0.29 13.55 -10.30
N GLU A 117 0.30 12.39 -10.96
CA GLU A 117 -0.74 11.99 -11.92
C GLU A 117 -2.11 11.90 -11.24
N LYS A 118 -2.17 11.31 -10.06
CA LYS A 118 -3.39 11.23 -9.28
C LYS A 118 -3.86 12.61 -8.81
N ALA A 119 -2.96 13.46 -8.34
CA ALA A 119 -3.30 14.81 -7.91
C ALA A 119 -3.89 15.64 -9.06
N TYR A 120 -3.32 15.52 -10.26
CA TYR A 120 -3.82 16.18 -11.46
C TYR A 120 -5.21 15.65 -11.85
N ALA A 121 -5.42 14.33 -11.88
CA ALA A 121 -6.73 13.74 -12.17
C ALA A 121 -7.81 14.15 -11.14
N GLU A 122 -7.46 14.20 -9.86
CA GLU A 122 -8.37 14.69 -8.81
C GLU A 122 -8.67 16.19 -8.95
N ALA A 123 -7.71 17.00 -9.41
CA ALA A 123 -7.91 18.42 -9.67
C ALA A 123 -8.88 18.62 -10.85
N LEU A 124 -8.73 17.85 -11.94
CA LEU A 124 -9.67 17.83 -13.05
C LEU A 124 -11.09 17.47 -12.60
N GLN A 125 -11.24 16.41 -11.80
CA GLN A 125 -12.53 16.01 -11.26
C GLN A 125 -13.15 17.08 -10.35
N LYS A 126 -12.36 17.71 -9.46
CA LYS A 126 -12.84 18.75 -8.55
C LYS A 126 -13.33 19.99 -9.28
N GLN A 127 -12.67 20.34 -10.39
CA GLN A 127 -13.04 21.48 -11.23
C GLN A 127 -14.12 21.11 -12.27
N GLY A 128 -14.53 19.84 -12.33
CA GLY A 128 -15.50 19.37 -13.33
C GLY A 128 -14.98 19.44 -14.76
N LEU A 129 -13.66 19.37 -14.92
CA LEU A 129 -12.99 19.50 -16.20
C LEU A 129 -12.88 18.14 -16.90
N PRO A 130 -13.01 18.12 -18.23
CA PRO A 130 -12.88 16.91 -19.01
C PRO A 130 -11.44 16.39 -19.03
N ASP A 131 -11.29 15.08 -18.96
CA ASP A 131 -10.02 14.34 -19.07
C ASP A 131 -9.74 13.85 -20.50
N ASP A 132 -10.73 13.94 -21.39
CA ASP A 132 -10.72 13.43 -22.77
C ASP A 132 -10.39 14.48 -23.83
N ARG A 133 -10.19 15.73 -23.43
CA ARG A 133 -9.80 16.84 -24.33
C ARG A 133 -8.78 17.77 -23.70
N ASP A 134 -8.11 18.53 -24.56
CA ASP A 134 -7.26 19.62 -24.13
C ASP A 134 -8.07 20.70 -23.37
N LEU A 135 -7.48 21.16 -22.26
CA LEU A 135 -7.99 22.26 -21.45
C LEU A 135 -7.74 23.61 -22.15
N THR A 136 -8.72 24.51 -22.03
CA THR A 136 -8.56 25.93 -22.41
C THR A 136 -7.63 26.66 -21.44
N ASP A 137 -7.15 27.85 -21.81
CA ASP A 137 -6.24 28.66 -20.98
C ASP A 137 -6.81 28.99 -19.59
N GLU A 138 -8.12 29.25 -19.50
CA GLU A 138 -8.81 29.49 -18.23
C GLU A 138 -8.90 28.21 -17.39
N GLU A 139 -9.25 27.08 -18.00
CA GLU A 139 -9.34 25.77 -17.35
C GLU A 139 -7.96 25.29 -16.85
N ARG A 140 -6.89 25.56 -17.60
CA ARG A 140 -5.50 25.29 -17.18
C ARG A 140 -5.11 26.09 -15.93
N GLY A 141 -5.56 27.33 -15.80
CA GLY A 141 -5.29 28.17 -14.64
C GLY A 141 -5.78 27.54 -13.32
N HIS A 142 -6.81 26.69 -13.37
CA HIS A 142 -7.38 26.03 -12.19
C HIS A 142 -6.62 24.77 -11.74
N VAL A 143 -5.78 24.21 -12.61
CA VAL A 143 -5.01 22.98 -12.35
C VAL A 143 -3.51 23.18 -12.61
N VAL A 144 -3.07 24.44 -12.73
CA VAL A 144 -1.70 24.79 -13.12
C VAL A 144 -0.68 24.30 -12.10
N SER A 145 -1.00 24.37 -10.81
CA SER A 145 -0.10 23.92 -9.74
C SER A 145 0.14 22.41 -9.83
N GLU A 146 -0.92 21.64 -10.09
CA GLU A 146 -0.87 20.19 -10.21
C GLU A 146 -0.26 19.75 -11.55
N ALA A 147 -0.49 20.52 -12.62
CA ALA A 147 0.14 20.31 -13.93
C ALA A 147 1.66 20.54 -13.87
N ASP A 148 2.11 21.60 -13.19
CA ASP A 148 3.51 21.91 -12.99
C ASP A 148 4.20 20.84 -12.13
N GLU A 149 3.54 20.35 -11.08
CA GLU A 149 4.07 19.28 -10.23
C GLU A 149 4.16 17.94 -10.99
N LEU A 150 3.18 17.63 -11.85
CA LEU A 150 3.23 16.48 -12.75
C LEU A 150 4.35 16.58 -13.79
N ALA A 151 4.52 17.74 -14.41
CA ALA A 151 5.60 17.98 -15.36
C ALA A 151 6.98 17.87 -14.70
N ALA A 152 7.14 18.38 -13.47
CA ALA A 152 8.37 18.27 -12.70
C ALA A 152 8.67 16.82 -12.27
N ALA A 153 7.66 16.05 -11.89
CA ALA A 153 7.82 14.64 -11.55
C ALA A 153 8.21 13.79 -12.78
N LYS A 154 7.58 14.06 -13.94
CA LYS A 154 7.93 13.42 -15.22
C LYS A 154 9.37 13.72 -15.64
N ALA A 155 9.76 14.99 -15.62
CA ALA A 155 11.12 15.39 -15.97
C ALA A 155 12.17 14.73 -15.06
N ALA A 156 11.91 14.65 -13.76
CA ALA A 156 12.83 14.01 -12.81
C ALA A 156 12.94 12.49 -13.01
N TYR A 157 11.83 11.82 -13.37
CA TYR A 157 11.82 10.40 -13.70
C TYR A 157 12.53 10.13 -15.02
N ASP A 158 12.25 10.91 -16.07
CA ASP A 158 12.88 10.78 -17.38
C ASP A 158 14.39 11.05 -17.32
N GLU A 159 14.84 12.03 -16.52
CA GLU A 159 16.26 12.30 -16.28
C GLU A 159 16.95 11.13 -15.55
N ALA A 160 16.25 10.45 -14.65
CA ALA A 160 16.78 9.30 -13.92
C ALA A 160 16.78 8.00 -14.75
N VAL A 161 15.85 7.85 -15.70
CA VAL A 161 15.75 6.67 -16.59
C VAL A 161 16.56 6.85 -17.89
N GLY A 162 16.93 8.08 -18.23
CA GLY A 162 17.47 8.47 -19.54
C GLY A 162 18.83 9.18 -19.56
N ALA A 163 19.70 9.00 -18.55
CA ALA A 163 21.10 9.44 -18.55
C ALA A 163 22.09 8.27 -18.53
#